data_AF-A0A0Q9TQW4-F1
#
_entry.id   AF-A0A0Q9TQW4-F1
#
_cell.length_a   1.000
_cell.length_b   1.000
_cell.length_c   1.000
_cell.angle_alpha   90.00
_cell.angle_beta   90.00
_cell.angle_gamma   90.00
#
_symmetry.space_group_name_H-M   'P 1'
#
loop_
_entity.id
_entity.type
_entity.pdbx_description
1 polymer ?
#
loop_
_entity_poly.entity_id
_entity_poly.type
_entity_poly.pdbx_seq_one_letter_code
_entity_poly.pdbx_strand_id
1 'polypeptide(L)'
;MSTAPEQTLAWMREGTDLFLKALESLDDETLAAPGTLPGWTGRHVVAHVAANADALGNLVHWARTGEETTMYSSPEQRDADIETGSQRPATELRHGMASSAARLADSLDALTPEQWARHVRTAQGRTVPATEIPWMRSREVMVHAVDLGGVVTFDDLPADFIAALLDDTTARRSVGADGPALELAPTDDDRTWAALGAGHPTTIRGPLAQLTAYLSGRPATGLHADGGTVPTLPRWL
;
A
#
# COMPACT_ATOMS: atom_id res chain seq x y z
N MET A 1 5.13 -4.10 15.99
CA MET A 1 5.68 -5.49 16.09
C MET A 1 5.85 -6.02 14.67
N SER A 2 6.85 -6.86 14.38
CA SER A 2 6.93 -7.47 13.04
C SER A 2 5.75 -8.44 12.88
N THR A 3 4.85 -8.16 11.94
CA THR A 3 3.74 -9.06 11.62
C THR A 3 4.29 -10.38 11.10
N ALA A 4 3.72 -11.50 11.57
CA ALA A 4 4.15 -12.82 11.15
C ALA A 4 4.05 -12.99 9.61
N PRO A 5 5.04 -13.63 8.95
CA PRO A 5 5.03 -13.79 7.50
C PRO A 5 3.75 -14.43 6.95
N GLU A 6 3.20 -15.43 7.65
CA GLU A 6 1.94 -16.09 7.30
C GLU A 6 0.76 -15.11 7.25
N GLN A 7 0.65 -14.20 8.22
CA GLN A 7 -0.39 -13.18 8.25
C GLN A 7 -0.23 -12.20 7.08
N THR A 8 0.99 -11.78 6.78
CA THR A 8 1.23 -10.87 5.64
C THR A 8 0.99 -11.53 4.28
N LEU A 9 1.19 -12.85 4.17
CA LEU A 9 0.80 -13.62 2.99
C LEU A 9 -0.73 -13.73 2.87
N ALA A 10 -1.44 -13.92 3.99
CA ALA A 10 -2.90 -13.94 4.01
C ALA A 10 -3.46 -12.57 3.55
N TRP A 11 -2.97 -11.48 4.12
CA TRP A 11 -3.34 -10.12 3.68
C TRP A 11 -2.97 -9.87 2.21
N MET A 12 -1.83 -10.34 1.73
CA MET A 12 -1.47 -10.19 0.32
C MET A 12 -2.51 -10.84 -0.60
N ARG A 13 -2.99 -12.04 -0.26
CA ARG A 13 -4.00 -12.77 -1.02
C ARG A 13 -5.35 -12.06 -0.94
N GLU A 14 -5.81 -11.75 0.27
CA GLU A 14 -7.10 -11.05 0.49
C GLU A 14 -7.13 -9.66 -0.16
N GLY A 15 -6.04 -8.89 -0.04
CA GLY A 15 -5.91 -7.60 -0.68
C GLY A 15 -5.88 -7.69 -2.21
N THR A 16 -5.32 -8.78 -2.77
CA THR A 16 -5.39 -9.04 -4.21
C THR A 16 -6.84 -9.29 -4.65
N ASP A 17 -7.59 -10.08 -3.88
CA ASP A 17 -9.01 -10.35 -4.17
C ASP A 17 -9.85 -9.06 -4.06
N LEU A 18 -9.60 -8.23 -3.05
CA LEU A 18 -10.25 -6.92 -2.90
C LEU A 18 -9.92 -5.97 -4.06
N PHE A 19 -8.66 -5.94 -4.51
CA PHE A 19 -8.27 -5.13 -5.66
C PHE A 19 -8.97 -5.60 -6.95
N LEU A 20 -9.01 -6.91 -7.18
CA LEU A 20 -9.69 -7.47 -8.36
C LEU A 20 -11.20 -7.20 -8.32
N LYS A 21 -11.83 -7.31 -7.14
CA LYS A 21 -13.24 -6.94 -6.92
C LYS A 21 -13.49 -5.45 -7.21
N ALA A 22 -12.63 -4.56 -6.70
CA ALA A 22 -12.73 -3.12 -6.98
C ALA A 22 -12.59 -2.85 -8.48
N LEU A 23 -11.61 -3.48 -9.13
CA LEU A 23 -11.37 -3.34 -10.56
C LEU A 23 -12.55 -3.84 -11.40
N GLU A 24 -13.12 -5.01 -11.09
CA GLU A 24 -14.28 -5.58 -11.78
C GLU A 24 -15.53 -4.69 -11.67
N SER A 25 -15.66 -3.93 -10.58
CA SER A 25 -16.80 -3.02 -10.39
C SER A 25 -16.78 -1.77 -11.28
N LEU A 26 -15.66 -1.49 -11.95
CA LEU A 26 -15.47 -0.31 -12.78
C LEU A 26 -15.58 -0.65 -14.26
N ASP A 27 -16.34 0.14 -15.02
CA ASP A 27 -16.30 0.09 -16.48
C ASP A 27 -15.03 0.76 -17.05
N ASP A 28 -14.78 0.54 -18.33
CA ASP A 28 -13.55 0.99 -18.98
C ASP A 28 -13.48 2.51 -19.17
N GLU A 29 -14.63 3.19 -19.17
CA GLU A 29 -14.73 4.65 -19.23
C GLU A 29 -14.33 5.26 -17.89
N THR A 30 -14.89 4.76 -16.78
CA THR A 30 -14.55 5.17 -15.42
C THR A 30 -13.08 4.88 -15.13
N LEU A 31 -12.57 3.71 -15.56
CA LEU A 31 -11.15 3.38 -15.41
C LEU A 31 -10.23 4.37 -16.14
N ALA A 32 -10.68 4.94 -17.26
CA ALA A 32 -9.93 5.93 -18.03
C ALA A 32 -10.07 7.37 -17.52
N ALA A 33 -11.08 7.65 -16.70
CA ALA A 33 -11.32 8.97 -16.13
C ALA A 33 -10.28 9.33 -15.04
N PRO A 34 -10.10 10.63 -14.73
CA PRO A 34 -9.31 11.05 -13.57
C PRO A 34 -9.79 10.36 -12.29
N GLY A 35 -8.85 9.76 -11.55
CA GLY A 35 -9.12 9.00 -10.34
C GLY A 35 -8.98 9.84 -9.07
N THR A 36 -8.93 9.15 -7.94
CA THR A 36 -8.78 9.76 -6.60
C THR A 36 -7.36 10.28 -6.33
N LEU A 37 -6.36 9.71 -7.01
CA LEU A 37 -4.97 10.12 -6.91
C LEU A 37 -4.65 11.26 -7.89
N PRO A 38 -4.07 12.39 -7.44
CA PRO A 38 -3.79 13.52 -8.31
C PRO A 38 -2.94 13.15 -9.53
N GLY A 39 -3.46 13.44 -10.72
CA GLY A 39 -2.78 13.19 -12.00
C GLY A 39 -2.88 11.74 -12.50
N TRP A 40 -3.47 10.82 -11.75
CA TRP A 40 -3.62 9.42 -12.13
C TRP A 40 -5.07 9.09 -12.49
N THR A 41 -5.22 8.26 -13.53
CA THR A 41 -6.50 7.59 -13.83
C THR A 41 -6.52 6.21 -13.18
N GLY A 42 -7.66 5.54 -13.17
CA GLY A 42 -7.74 4.13 -12.74
C GLY A 42 -6.77 3.22 -13.53
N ARG A 43 -6.52 3.51 -14.81
CA ARG A 43 -5.52 2.79 -15.62
C ARG A 43 -4.10 2.93 -15.07
N HIS A 44 -3.72 4.11 -14.57
CA HIS A 44 -2.40 4.32 -13.94
C HIS A 44 -2.27 3.49 -12.67
N VAL A 45 -3.32 3.44 -11.85
CA VAL A 45 -3.36 2.62 -10.63
C VAL A 45 -3.16 1.14 -10.98
N VAL A 46 -3.91 0.60 -11.95
CA VAL A 46 -3.77 -0.80 -12.36
C VAL A 46 -2.38 -1.10 -12.94
N ALA A 47 -1.86 -0.22 -13.79
CA ALA A 47 -0.52 -0.37 -14.36
C ALA A 47 0.57 -0.37 -13.27
N HIS A 48 0.48 0.56 -12.31
CA HIS A 48 1.39 0.65 -11.16
C HIS A 48 1.33 -0.61 -10.30
N VAL A 49 0.14 -1.08 -9.92
CA VAL A 49 0.01 -2.26 -9.07
C VAL A 49 0.48 -3.53 -9.79
N ALA A 50 0.26 -3.67 -11.10
CA ALA A 50 0.83 -4.76 -11.87
C ALA A 50 2.37 -4.70 -11.92
N ALA A 51 2.93 -3.52 -12.24
CA ALA A 51 4.38 -3.30 -12.27
C ALA A 51 5.05 -3.47 -10.90
N ASN A 52 4.36 -3.12 -9.82
CA ASN A 52 4.80 -3.40 -8.45
C ASN A 52 4.94 -4.90 -8.20
N ALA A 53 4.04 -5.74 -8.72
CA ALA A 53 4.14 -7.19 -8.55
C ALA A 53 5.39 -7.75 -9.23
N ASP A 54 5.67 -7.29 -10.45
CA ASP A 54 6.87 -7.68 -11.20
C ASP A 54 8.15 -7.19 -10.49
N ALA A 55 8.14 -5.96 -9.96
CA ALA A 55 9.25 -5.40 -9.18
C ALA A 55 9.51 -6.17 -7.87
N LEU A 56 8.47 -6.68 -7.21
CA LEU A 56 8.62 -7.57 -6.06
C LEU A 56 9.11 -8.96 -6.49
N GLY A 57 8.71 -9.43 -7.68
CA GLY A 57 9.25 -10.64 -8.30
C GLY A 57 10.78 -10.59 -8.48
N ASN A 58 11.35 -9.42 -8.76
CA ASN A 58 12.81 -9.22 -8.77
C ASN A 58 13.44 -9.48 -7.39
N LEU A 59 12.78 -9.05 -6.30
CA LEU A 59 13.27 -9.33 -4.94
C LEU A 59 13.14 -10.81 -4.59
N VAL A 60 12.08 -11.49 -5.05
CA VAL A 60 11.94 -12.93 -4.91
C VAL A 60 13.03 -13.67 -5.68
N HIS A 61 13.35 -13.23 -6.90
CA HIS A 61 14.47 -13.76 -7.67
C HIS A 61 15.78 -13.61 -6.89
N TRP A 62 16.07 -12.42 -6.37
CA TRP A 62 17.26 -12.17 -5.56
C TRP A 62 17.30 -13.05 -4.30
N ALA A 63 16.18 -13.16 -3.57
CA ALA A 63 16.06 -14.04 -2.41
C ALA A 63 16.43 -15.50 -2.74
N ARG A 64 15.93 -15.98 -3.89
CA ARG A 64 16.10 -17.35 -4.38
C ARG A 64 17.53 -17.65 -4.83
N THR A 65 18.13 -16.79 -5.65
CA THR A 65 19.42 -17.05 -6.31
C THR A 65 20.61 -16.49 -5.55
N GLY A 66 20.39 -15.45 -4.74
CA GLY A 66 21.44 -14.64 -4.15
C GLY A 66 22.02 -13.58 -5.09
N GLU A 67 21.55 -13.50 -6.32
CA GLU A 67 21.98 -12.52 -7.32
C GLU A 67 21.18 -11.22 -7.16
N GLU A 68 21.89 -10.13 -6.90
CA GLU A 68 21.24 -8.84 -6.64
C GLU A 68 20.42 -8.37 -7.85
N THR A 69 19.10 -8.22 -7.62
CA THR A 69 18.14 -7.75 -8.62
C THR A 69 17.26 -6.68 -7.97
N THR A 70 17.40 -5.43 -8.41
CA THR A 70 16.66 -4.30 -7.82
C THR A 70 15.18 -4.31 -8.22
N MET A 71 14.31 -3.70 -7.40
CA MET A 71 12.89 -3.53 -7.73
C MET A 71 12.70 -2.80 -9.07
N TYR A 72 13.43 -1.69 -9.22
CA TYR A 72 13.42 -0.83 -10.40
C TYR A 72 14.87 -0.51 -10.77
N SER A 73 15.14 -0.26 -12.04
CA SER A 73 16.46 0.22 -12.50
C SER A 73 16.68 1.70 -12.15
N SER A 74 15.63 2.51 -12.22
CA SER A 74 15.61 3.89 -11.73
C SER A 74 14.16 4.36 -11.46
N PRO A 75 13.97 5.47 -10.72
CA PRO A 75 12.66 6.12 -10.59
C PRO A 75 12.04 6.52 -11.93
N GLU A 76 12.85 7.04 -12.85
CA GLU A 76 12.39 7.47 -14.18
C GLU A 76 11.90 6.29 -15.01
N GLN A 77 12.59 5.14 -14.94
CA GLN A 77 12.14 3.92 -15.60
C GLN A 77 10.80 3.46 -15.03
N ARG A 78 10.66 3.45 -13.69
CA ARG A 78 9.40 3.09 -13.03
C ARG A 78 8.25 3.97 -13.54
N ASP A 79 8.45 5.28 -13.57
CA ASP A 79 7.40 6.22 -13.96
C ASP A 79 7.06 6.07 -15.46
N ALA A 80 8.06 5.88 -16.32
CA ALA A 80 7.85 5.61 -17.74
C ALA A 80 7.10 4.29 -18.00
N ASP A 81 7.36 3.24 -17.21
CA ASP A 81 6.65 1.96 -17.31
C ASP A 81 5.19 2.09 -16.88
N ILE A 82 4.90 2.89 -15.86
CA ILE A 82 3.53 3.18 -15.42
C ILE A 82 2.78 3.96 -16.50
N GLU A 83 3.39 4.99 -17.08
CA GLU A 83 2.77 5.79 -18.15
C GLU A 83 2.54 4.98 -19.42
N THR A 84 3.50 4.16 -19.82
CA THR A 84 3.34 3.27 -20.96
C THR A 84 2.27 2.20 -20.68
N GLY A 85 2.24 1.68 -19.45
CA GLY A 85 1.27 0.70 -19.00
C GLY A 85 -0.16 1.25 -19.00
N SER A 86 -0.37 2.48 -18.51
CA SER A 86 -1.69 3.10 -18.39
C SER A 86 -2.40 3.32 -19.73
N GLN A 87 -1.62 3.35 -20.83
CA GLN A 87 -2.12 3.51 -22.20
C GLN A 87 -2.63 2.21 -22.82
N ARG A 88 -2.40 1.06 -22.18
CA ARG A 88 -2.88 -0.25 -22.69
C ARG A 88 -4.41 -0.35 -22.66
N PRO A 89 -5.01 -1.18 -23.52
CA PRO A 89 -6.42 -1.51 -23.44
C PRO A 89 -6.82 -2.02 -22.06
N ALA A 90 -8.02 -1.67 -21.58
CA ALA A 90 -8.49 -2.06 -20.25
C ALA A 90 -8.52 -3.59 -20.05
N THR A 91 -8.82 -4.35 -21.11
CA THR A 91 -8.75 -5.82 -21.10
C THR A 91 -7.34 -6.35 -20.82
N GLU A 92 -6.31 -5.73 -21.40
CA GLU A 92 -4.91 -6.07 -21.13
C GLU A 92 -4.49 -5.68 -19.72
N LEU A 93 -4.95 -4.53 -19.20
CA LEU A 93 -4.69 -4.11 -17.83
C LEU A 93 -5.28 -5.07 -16.80
N ARG A 94 -6.55 -5.48 -17.00
CA ARG A 94 -7.24 -6.44 -16.13
C ARG A 94 -6.54 -7.79 -16.13
N HIS A 95 -6.22 -8.31 -17.31
CA HIS A 95 -5.48 -9.56 -17.44
C HIS A 95 -4.07 -9.46 -16.84
N GLY A 96 -3.37 -8.35 -17.12
CA GLY A 96 -2.02 -8.09 -16.62
C GLY A 96 -1.97 -8.02 -15.09
N MET A 97 -2.95 -7.37 -14.47
CA MET A 97 -3.08 -7.34 -13.01
C MET A 97 -3.23 -8.76 -12.43
N ALA A 98 -4.20 -9.54 -12.91
CA ALA A 98 -4.42 -10.91 -12.41
C ALA A 98 -3.20 -11.82 -12.65
N SER A 99 -2.60 -11.75 -13.84
CA SER A 99 -1.43 -12.56 -14.21
C SER A 99 -0.19 -12.20 -13.38
N SER A 100 0.08 -10.91 -13.15
CA SER A 100 1.22 -10.47 -12.35
C SER A 100 1.08 -10.86 -10.87
N ALA A 101 -0.12 -10.78 -10.31
CA ALA A 101 -0.41 -11.27 -8.96
C ALA A 101 -0.17 -12.78 -8.84
N ALA A 102 -0.67 -13.58 -9.79
CA ALA A 102 -0.46 -15.03 -9.80
C ALA A 102 1.02 -15.40 -9.89
N ARG A 103 1.79 -14.78 -10.80
CA ARG A 103 3.24 -15.02 -10.92
C ARG A 103 4.00 -14.70 -9.63
N LEU A 104 3.64 -13.61 -8.95
CA LEU A 104 4.26 -13.24 -7.68
C LEU A 104 3.95 -14.28 -6.60
N ALA A 105 2.67 -14.68 -6.47
CA ALA A 105 2.26 -15.70 -5.51
C ALA A 105 3.01 -17.03 -5.73
N ASP A 106 3.03 -17.54 -6.97
CA ASP A 106 3.75 -18.76 -7.33
C ASP A 106 5.25 -18.68 -7.01
N SER A 107 5.85 -17.51 -7.24
CA SER A 107 7.27 -17.30 -6.96
C SER A 107 7.58 -17.29 -5.46
N LEU A 108 6.69 -16.74 -4.64
CA LEU A 108 6.82 -16.72 -3.18
C LEU A 108 6.62 -18.13 -2.60
N ASP A 109 5.63 -18.88 -3.08
CA ASP A 109 5.35 -20.24 -2.64
C ASP A 109 6.51 -21.21 -2.95
N ALA A 110 7.36 -20.87 -3.93
CA ALA A 110 8.54 -21.65 -4.30
C ALA A 110 9.80 -21.38 -3.45
N LEU A 111 9.77 -20.40 -2.53
CA LEU A 111 10.94 -20.08 -1.69
C LEU A 111 11.12 -21.08 -0.54
N THR A 112 12.37 -21.50 -0.30
CA THR A 112 12.73 -22.29 0.90
C THR A 112 12.85 -21.41 2.15
N PRO A 113 12.81 -21.98 3.37
CA PRO A 113 12.99 -21.22 4.61
C PRO A 113 14.28 -20.37 4.64
N GLU A 114 15.38 -20.88 4.10
CA GLU A 114 16.65 -20.15 4.01
C GLU A 114 16.58 -18.97 3.03
N GLN A 115 15.84 -19.12 1.93
CA GLN A 115 15.66 -18.06 0.94
C GLN A 115 14.76 -16.95 1.49
N TRP A 116 13.73 -17.30 2.26
CA TRP A 116 12.91 -16.32 2.99
C TRP A 116 13.73 -15.46 3.95
N ALA A 117 14.76 -16.03 4.58
CA ALA A 117 15.66 -15.31 5.49
C ALA A 117 16.72 -14.46 4.76
N ARG A 118 16.84 -14.56 3.43
CA ARG A 118 17.83 -13.77 2.67
C ARG A 118 17.45 -12.29 2.68
N HIS A 119 18.45 -11.44 2.84
CA HIS A 119 18.28 -10.00 2.77
C HIS A 119 18.23 -9.51 1.32
N VAL A 120 17.27 -8.63 1.05
CA VAL A 120 17.04 -7.92 -0.20
C VAL A 120 16.98 -6.41 0.09
N ARG A 121 16.97 -5.57 -0.95
CA ARG A 121 16.91 -4.11 -0.80
C ARG A 121 15.64 -3.54 -1.40
N THR A 122 14.86 -2.81 -0.60
CA THR A 122 13.65 -2.11 -1.09
C THR A 122 14.02 -0.94 -1.99
N ALA A 123 13.06 -0.43 -2.76
CA ALA A 123 13.24 0.77 -3.59
C ALA A 123 13.70 2.01 -2.78
N GLN A 124 13.38 2.08 -1.48
CA GLN A 124 13.82 3.14 -0.57
C GLN A 124 15.20 2.88 0.06
N GLY A 125 15.91 1.83 -0.38
CA GLY A 125 17.26 1.51 0.07
C GLY A 125 17.35 0.73 1.39
N ARG A 126 16.21 0.33 1.98
CA ARG A 126 16.21 -0.47 3.22
C ARG A 126 16.62 -1.91 2.91
N THR A 127 17.58 -2.44 3.66
CA THR A 127 17.92 -3.87 3.65
C THR A 127 16.99 -4.61 4.59
N VAL A 128 16.22 -5.56 4.06
CA VAL A 128 15.17 -6.31 4.78
C VAL A 128 15.20 -7.79 4.38
N PRO A 129 14.77 -8.72 5.25
CA PRO A 129 14.56 -10.11 4.82
C PRO A 129 13.47 -10.20 3.75
N ALA A 130 13.51 -11.23 2.90
CA ALA A 130 12.50 -11.46 1.87
C ALA A 130 11.09 -11.66 2.45
N THR A 131 10.98 -12.01 3.74
CA THR A 131 9.70 -12.03 4.49
C THR A 131 8.97 -10.68 4.54
N GLU A 132 9.62 -9.57 4.18
CA GLU A 132 8.98 -8.25 4.08
C GLU A 132 8.17 -8.10 2.76
N ILE A 133 8.45 -8.92 1.73
CA ILE A 133 7.83 -8.82 0.40
C ILE A 133 6.29 -8.89 0.47
N PRO A 134 5.68 -9.84 1.20
CA PRO A 134 4.22 -9.91 1.30
C PRO A 134 3.61 -8.68 2.00
N TRP A 135 4.28 -8.10 3.00
CA TRP A 135 3.85 -6.84 3.61
C TRP A 135 3.88 -5.69 2.60
N MET A 136 4.98 -5.57 1.84
CA MET A 136 5.10 -4.58 0.79
C MET A 136 3.96 -4.71 -0.22
N ARG A 137 3.66 -5.94 -0.66
CA ARG A 137 2.57 -6.20 -1.60
C ARG A 137 1.21 -5.88 -1.00
N SER A 138 0.95 -6.29 0.25
CA SER A 138 -0.34 -6.11 0.93
C SER A 138 -0.76 -4.64 0.96
N ARG A 139 0.18 -3.74 1.31
CA ARG A 139 -0.09 -2.29 1.29
C ARG A 139 -0.53 -1.80 -0.09
N GLU A 140 0.17 -2.24 -1.12
CA GLU A 140 -0.08 -1.81 -2.50
C GLU A 140 -1.45 -2.28 -2.97
N VAL A 141 -1.80 -3.55 -2.78
CA VAL A 141 -3.09 -4.06 -3.24
C VAL A 141 -4.27 -3.54 -2.42
N MET A 142 -4.14 -3.42 -1.09
CA MET A 142 -5.27 -2.99 -0.25
C MET A 142 -5.53 -1.49 -0.34
N VAL A 143 -4.50 -0.65 -0.24
CA VAL A 143 -4.68 0.80 -0.34
C VAL A 143 -5.13 1.19 -1.75
N HIS A 144 -4.53 0.59 -2.79
CA HIS A 144 -4.92 0.92 -4.16
C HIS A 144 -6.25 0.28 -4.61
N ALA A 145 -6.78 -0.72 -3.90
CA ALA A 145 -8.16 -1.15 -4.11
C ALA A 145 -9.15 -0.02 -3.77
N VAL A 146 -8.85 0.78 -2.76
CA VAL A 146 -9.60 1.99 -2.42
C VAL A 146 -9.32 3.10 -3.42
N ASP A 147 -8.06 3.32 -3.79
CA ASP A 147 -7.71 4.41 -4.72
C ASP A 147 -8.31 4.25 -6.13
N LEU A 148 -8.63 3.02 -6.54
CA LEU A 148 -9.38 2.74 -7.77
C LEU A 148 -10.75 3.44 -7.79
N GLY A 149 -11.33 3.78 -6.64
CA GLY A 149 -12.62 4.47 -6.54
C GLY A 149 -13.82 3.59 -6.89
N GLY A 150 -13.66 2.27 -6.77
CA GLY A 150 -14.72 1.28 -6.95
C GLY A 150 -15.51 1.02 -5.67
N VAL A 151 -15.98 -0.23 -5.51
CA VAL A 151 -16.82 -0.66 -4.38
C VAL A 151 -16.06 -0.97 -3.08
N VAL A 152 -14.75 -0.73 -3.02
CA VAL A 152 -13.91 -1.04 -1.85
C VAL A 152 -13.48 0.25 -1.15
N THR A 153 -13.64 0.26 0.16
CA THR A 153 -13.29 1.37 1.05
C THR A 153 -12.33 0.90 2.14
N PHE A 154 -11.78 1.83 2.93
CA PHE A 154 -10.95 1.49 4.08
C PHE A 154 -11.70 0.66 5.13
N ASP A 155 -13.03 0.81 5.23
CA ASP A 155 -13.86 0.06 6.17
C ASP A 155 -14.06 -1.41 5.75
N ASP A 156 -13.76 -1.75 4.48
CA ASP A 156 -13.79 -3.13 3.96
C ASP A 156 -12.47 -3.88 4.19
N LEU A 157 -11.41 -3.19 4.63
CA LEU A 157 -10.09 -3.81 4.83
C LEU A 157 -10.01 -4.51 6.20
N PRO A 158 -9.22 -5.60 6.35
CA PRO A 158 -9.07 -6.29 7.62
C PRO A 158 -8.58 -5.37 8.74
N ALA A 159 -9.26 -5.39 9.90
CA ALA A 159 -8.94 -4.47 11.00
C ALA A 159 -7.50 -4.63 11.52
N ASP A 160 -6.97 -5.85 11.50
CA ASP A 160 -5.59 -6.16 11.86
C ASP A 160 -4.58 -5.61 10.84
N PHE A 161 -4.90 -5.67 9.54
CA PHE A 161 -4.14 -5.00 8.48
C PHE A 161 -4.16 -3.47 8.67
N ILE A 162 -5.34 -2.89 8.91
CA ILE A 162 -5.48 -1.44 9.11
C ILE A 162 -4.62 -0.99 10.29
N ALA A 163 -4.64 -1.71 11.42
CA ALA A 163 -3.80 -1.40 12.56
C ALA A 163 -2.29 -1.48 12.24
N ALA A 164 -1.88 -2.50 11.47
CA ALA A 164 -0.49 -2.63 11.02
C ALA A 164 -0.08 -1.53 10.01
N LEU A 165 -1.01 -1.10 9.16
CA LEU A 165 -0.79 0.01 8.24
C LEU A 165 -0.67 1.32 9.03
N LEU A 166 -1.47 1.51 10.07
CA LEU A 166 -1.39 2.66 10.96
C LEU A 166 -0.05 2.73 11.70
N ASP A 167 0.47 1.59 12.18
CA ASP A 167 1.83 1.48 12.72
C ASP A 167 2.90 1.96 11.71
N ASP A 168 2.86 1.47 10.47
CA ASP A 168 3.83 1.83 9.42
C ASP A 168 3.71 3.30 9.01
N THR A 169 2.47 3.80 8.85
CA THR A 169 2.21 5.17 8.43
C THR A 169 2.60 6.18 9.51
N THR A 170 2.32 5.91 10.78
CA THR A 170 2.74 6.77 11.91
C THR A 170 4.26 6.81 12.05
N ALA A 171 4.93 5.66 11.92
CA ALA A 171 6.39 5.59 11.93
C ALA A 171 6.99 6.41 10.78
N ARG A 172 6.46 6.29 9.57
CA ARG A 172 6.91 7.05 8.38
C ARG A 172 6.67 8.55 8.51
N ARG A 173 5.50 8.97 8.99
CA ARG A 173 5.19 10.40 9.24
C ARG A 173 6.12 11.01 10.29
N SER A 174 6.57 10.20 11.24
CA SER A 174 7.50 10.62 12.28
C SER A 174 8.93 10.83 11.77
N VAL A 175 9.30 10.23 10.62
CA VAL A 175 10.59 10.45 9.97
C VAL A 175 10.57 11.81 9.29
N GLY A 176 11.51 12.69 9.65
CA GLY A 176 11.60 14.04 9.09
C GLY A 176 10.62 15.05 9.69
N ALA A 177 9.59 14.61 10.43
CA ALA A 177 8.71 15.41 11.30
C ALA A 177 8.20 16.77 10.74
N ASP A 178 8.01 16.86 9.41
CA ASP A 178 7.53 18.08 8.73
C ASP A 178 6.02 18.37 8.94
N GLY A 179 5.32 17.51 9.68
CA GLY A 179 3.89 17.64 10.01
C GLY A 179 3.62 17.99 11.49
N PRO A 180 2.35 18.20 11.88
CA PRO A 180 1.98 18.39 13.28
C PRO A 180 2.21 17.12 14.11
N ALA A 181 2.52 17.26 15.39
CA ALA A 181 2.48 16.15 16.33
C ALA A 181 1.03 15.69 16.54
N LEU A 182 0.78 14.38 16.46
CA LEU A 182 -0.57 13.81 16.58
C LEU A 182 -0.59 12.63 17.54
N GLU A 183 -1.69 12.52 18.27
CA GLU A 183 -2.12 11.30 18.95
C GLU A 183 -3.39 10.80 18.27
N LEU A 184 -3.44 9.53 17.89
CA LEU A 184 -4.59 8.93 17.23
C LEU A 184 -5.23 7.91 18.15
N ALA A 185 -6.50 8.13 18.45
CA ALA A 185 -7.27 7.33 19.38
C ALA A 185 -8.52 6.81 18.66
N PRO A 186 -8.48 5.59 18.11
CA PRO A 186 -9.65 4.97 17.52
C PRO A 186 -10.81 4.85 18.49
N THR A 187 -12.03 4.85 17.95
CA THR A 187 -13.26 4.66 18.74
C THR A 187 -13.68 3.19 18.84
N ASP A 188 -13.05 2.34 18.05
CA ASP A 188 -13.32 0.92 17.83
C ASP A 188 -12.10 0.02 18.10
N ASP A 189 -11.02 0.59 18.62
CA ASP A 189 -9.81 -0.10 19.09
C ASP A 189 -9.29 0.59 20.36
N ASP A 190 -8.87 -0.19 21.37
CA ASP A 190 -8.40 0.34 22.66
C ASP A 190 -6.96 0.88 22.59
N ARG A 191 -6.22 0.59 21.51
CA ARG A 191 -4.85 1.09 21.32
C ARG A 191 -4.85 2.55 20.90
N THR A 192 -3.73 3.22 21.12
CA THR A 192 -3.47 4.55 20.55
C THR A 192 -2.17 4.56 19.78
N TRP A 193 -2.06 5.47 18.83
CA TRP A 193 -0.88 5.68 18.00
C TRP A 193 -0.39 7.11 18.12
N ALA A 194 0.89 7.32 17.86
CA ALA A 194 1.47 8.66 17.84
C ALA A 194 2.27 8.88 16.56
N ALA A 195 2.03 10.00 15.90
CA ALA A 195 2.90 10.51 14.84
C ALA A 195 3.67 11.72 15.39
N LEU A 196 5.00 11.63 15.37
CA LEU A 196 5.87 12.72 15.83
C LEU A 196 5.83 13.87 14.82
N GLY A 197 5.91 15.09 15.33
CA GLY A 197 5.80 16.30 14.53
C GLY A 197 6.02 17.56 15.37
N ALA A 198 5.69 18.71 14.79
CA ALA A 198 5.80 20.00 15.44
C ALA A 198 4.62 20.28 16.41
N GLY A 199 4.92 20.99 17.50
CA GLY A 199 3.92 21.48 18.45
C GLY A 199 3.49 20.46 19.51
N HIS A 200 2.44 20.80 20.25
CA HIS A 200 1.81 19.88 21.20
C HIS A 200 0.95 18.86 20.44
N PRO A 201 0.97 17.57 20.82
CA PRO A 201 0.17 16.56 20.14
C PRO A 201 -1.32 16.91 20.15
N THR A 202 -1.92 16.99 18.96
CA THR A 202 -3.37 17.07 18.81
C THR A 202 -3.93 15.65 18.79
N THR A 203 -4.87 15.34 19.69
CA THR A 203 -5.57 14.06 19.66
C THR A 203 -6.64 14.05 18.58
N ILE A 204 -6.64 13.05 17.71
CA ILE A 204 -7.66 12.82 16.68
C ILE A 204 -8.38 11.50 17.00
N ARG A 205 -9.70 11.53 17.00
CA ARG A 205 -10.60 10.41 17.31
C ARG A 205 -11.49 10.09 16.12
N GLY A 206 -11.77 8.80 15.93
CA GLY A 206 -12.67 8.30 14.90
C GLY A 206 -12.46 6.80 14.67
N PRO A 207 -13.13 6.18 13.70
CA PRO A 207 -12.90 4.77 13.39
C PRO A 207 -11.45 4.51 12.96
N LEU A 208 -10.89 3.37 13.35
CA LEU A 208 -9.50 2.97 13.06
C LEU A 208 -9.17 3.05 11.56
N ALA A 209 -10.10 2.60 10.71
CA ALA A 209 -10.00 2.67 9.25
C ALA A 209 -9.89 4.12 8.75
N GLN A 210 -10.69 5.03 9.29
CA GLN A 210 -10.72 6.44 8.89
C GLN A 210 -9.49 7.21 9.37
N LEU A 211 -8.98 6.91 10.57
CA LEU A 211 -7.70 7.46 11.05
C LEU A 211 -6.54 7.05 10.13
N THR A 212 -6.55 5.81 9.66
CA THR A 212 -5.54 5.27 8.74
C THR A 212 -5.66 5.89 7.34
N ALA A 213 -6.88 6.07 6.82
CA ALA A 213 -7.13 6.78 5.56
C ALA A 213 -6.59 8.22 5.64
N TYR A 214 -6.92 8.96 6.70
CA TYR A 214 -6.44 10.33 6.92
C TYR A 214 -4.92 10.42 6.95
N LEU A 215 -4.26 9.56 7.73
CA LEU A 215 -2.80 9.59 7.87
C LEU A 215 -2.07 9.23 6.58
N SER A 216 -2.64 8.33 5.78
CA SER A 216 -2.16 7.96 4.45
C SER A 216 -2.59 8.96 3.35
N GLY A 217 -3.17 10.09 3.73
CA GLY A 217 -3.50 11.19 2.82
C GLY A 217 -4.72 10.93 1.93
N ARG A 218 -5.57 9.95 2.27
CA ARG A 218 -6.84 9.67 1.59
C ARG A 218 -7.99 10.43 2.28
N PRO A 219 -9.12 10.66 1.58
CA PRO A 219 -10.32 11.18 2.20
C PRO A 219 -10.74 10.31 3.39
N ALA A 220 -11.10 10.98 4.49
CA ALA A 220 -11.56 10.33 5.71
C ALA A 220 -12.77 11.08 6.26
N THR A 221 -13.64 10.35 6.95
CA THR A 221 -14.87 10.89 7.56
C THR A 221 -15.00 10.46 9.01
N GLY A 222 -15.86 11.13 9.77
CA GLY A 222 -16.08 10.79 11.19
C GLY A 222 -14.86 11.06 12.10
N LEU A 223 -13.95 11.95 11.68
CA LEU A 223 -12.79 12.34 12.47
C LEU A 223 -13.06 13.62 13.27
N HIS A 224 -12.61 13.62 14.52
CA HIS A 224 -12.74 14.72 15.46
C HIS A 224 -11.39 15.01 16.10
N ALA A 225 -10.98 16.27 16.16
CA ALA A 225 -9.75 16.68 16.85
C ALA A 225 -10.07 17.38 18.18
N ASP A 226 -9.34 17.01 19.22
CA ASP A 226 -9.37 17.73 20.48
C ASP A 226 -8.90 19.18 20.22
N GLY A 227 -9.73 20.17 20.54
CA GLY A 227 -9.43 21.57 20.28
C GLY A 227 -9.91 22.12 18.93
N GLY A 228 -10.64 21.35 18.11
CA GLY A 228 -11.39 21.88 16.97
C GLY A 228 -11.22 21.09 15.67
N THR A 229 -10.68 21.73 14.65
CA THR A 229 -10.56 21.17 13.29
C THR A 229 -9.44 20.14 13.18
N VAL A 230 -9.70 19.04 12.48
CA VAL A 230 -8.67 18.04 12.13
C VAL A 230 -7.55 18.72 11.32
N PRO A 231 -6.27 18.63 11.75
CA PRO A 231 -5.16 19.27 11.05
C PRO A 231 -4.99 18.77 9.61
N THR A 232 -4.58 19.64 8.68
CA THR A 232 -4.14 19.20 7.35
C THR A 232 -2.74 18.62 7.43
N LEU A 233 -2.50 17.48 6.77
CA LEU A 233 -1.19 16.86 6.71
C LEU A 233 -0.44 17.25 5.43
N PRO A 234 0.91 17.29 5.46
CA PRO A 234 1.70 17.30 4.25
C PRO A 234 1.32 16.13 3.33
N ARG A 235 1.62 16.27 2.03
CA ARG A 235 1.31 15.22 1.05
C ARG A 235 1.92 13.89 1.48
N TRP A 236 1.11 12.83 1.43
CA TRP A 236 1.59 11.46 1.58
C TRP A 236 2.18 10.98 0.26
N LEU A 237 3.23 10.15 0.34
CA LEU A 237 3.96 9.61 -0.82
C LEU A 237 3.02 8.89 -1.80
#